data_AF-A0A3A1WEW8-F1
#
_entry.id   AF-A0A3A1WEW8-F1
#
_cell.length_a   1.000
_cell.length_b   1.000
_cell.length_c   1.000
_cell.angle_alpha   90.00
_cell.angle_beta   90.00
_cell.angle_gamma   90.00
#
_symmetry.space_group_name_H-M   'P 1'
#
loop_
_entity.id
_entity.type
_entity.pdbx_description
1 polymer ?
#
loop_
_entity_poly.entity_id
_entity_poly.type
_entity_poly.pdbx_seq_one_letter_code
_entity_poly.pdbx_strand_id
1 'polypeptide(L)'
;MSASTLRRLAWLAIATLAVLAFAATFLPLLPTDAWWVRYLDYPRLQITAAMLVLLAACLLVPGRRRTRAPVALLLALALGRNAVLLAPYLLPPLAGWPAPAVAQARDCPADRRLRILSVNVQMGNHHDHRLIEMVRRVDPDVAWFQETDAWWERELAPLSAALPHGLSEAQPNYYGIHLFSRLPLENGEVRNLTNSRNPSAFATAVLPSGDRVRLYAIHPRPPQVGQSTAERDAQMMAMALEAHGDTLPYVAMGDMNTVPWERIADRMKRIGGFADPRVGRGLLVTWNANSALLKWPLDHVMPGPDWTLSRLEVLPRFGSDHHPLLAELCLRPAGGARSRASAAELEEARRTVRRGQGRAVDRDASQPPGTSDANEGGTARED
;
A
#
# COMPACT_ATOMS: atom_id res chain seq x y z
N MET A 1 32.84 -4.74 -36.46
CA MET A 1 31.44 -4.38 -36.77
C MET A 1 31.41 -2.99 -37.41
N SER A 2 30.64 -2.76 -38.47
CA SER A 2 30.57 -1.43 -39.10
C SER A 2 29.73 -0.44 -38.28
N ALA A 3 30.01 0.86 -38.42
CA ALA A 3 29.24 1.93 -37.76
C ALA A 3 27.75 1.95 -38.19
N SER A 4 27.41 1.42 -39.37
CA SER A 4 26.01 1.25 -39.79
C SER A 4 25.34 0.08 -39.06
N THR A 5 26.03 -1.04 -38.86
CA THR A 5 25.52 -2.18 -38.08
C THR A 5 25.30 -1.81 -36.62
N LEU A 6 26.26 -1.12 -35.99
CA LEU A 6 26.13 -0.63 -34.61
C LEU A 6 24.90 0.28 -34.42
N ARG A 7 24.66 1.21 -35.36
CA ARG A 7 23.47 2.09 -35.32
C ARG A 7 22.17 1.32 -35.48
N ARG A 8 22.13 0.29 -36.34
CA ARG A 8 20.93 -0.56 -36.50
C ARG A 8 20.63 -1.34 -35.22
N LEU A 9 21.65 -1.92 -34.59
CA LEU A 9 21.50 -2.64 -33.32
C LEU A 9 21.04 -1.71 -32.19
N ALA A 10 21.60 -0.51 -32.10
CA ALA A 10 21.17 0.50 -31.14
C ALA A 10 19.69 0.87 -31.33
N TRP A 11 19.25 1.11 -32.57
CA TRP A 11 17.85 1.39 -32.86
C TRP A 11 16.91 0.22 -32.56
N LEU A 12 17.34 -1.01 -32.84
CA LEU A 12 16.58 -2.20 -32.48
C LEU A 12 16.41 -2.28 -30.96
N ALA A 13 17.50 -2.10 -30.19
CA ALA A 13 17.45 -2.10 -28.74
C ALA A 13 16.53 -1.00 -28.18
N ILE A 14 16.66 0.24 -28.66
CA ILE A 14 15.80 1.37 -28.23
C ILE A 14 14.32 1.06 -28.52
N ALA A 15 14.01 0.59 -29.74
CA ALA A 15 12.64 0.28 -30.13
C ALA A 15 12.05 -0.86 -29.29
N THR A 16 12.80 -1.94 -29.07
CA THR A 16 12.39 -3.07 -28.22
C THR A 16 12.14 -2.62 -26.79
N LEU A 17 13.06 -1.88 -26.19
CA LEU A 17 12.91 -1.38 -24.82
C LEU A 17 11.74 -0.40 -24.68
N ALA A 18 11.49 0.45 -25.69
CA ALA A 18 10.33 1.33 -25.71
C ALA A 18 9.00 0.54 -25.77
N VAL A 19 8.93 -0.52 -26.56
CA VAL A 19 7.74 -1.40 -26.60
C VAL A 19 7.54 -2.11 -25.26
N LEU A 20 8.62 -2.62 -24.64
CA LEU A 20 8.55 -3.25 -23.33
C LEU A 20 8.11 -2.27 -22.23
N ALA A 21 8.63 -1.05 -22.21
CA ALA A 21 8.23 -0.03 -21.25
C ALA A 21 6.78 0.44 -21.46
N PHE A 22 6.35 0.55 -22.72
CA PHE A 22 4.95 0.81 -23.06
C PHE A 22 4.05 -0.32 -22.56
N ALA A 23 4.39 -1.58 -22.86
CA ALA A 23 3.65 -2.74 -22.37
C ALA A 23 3.60 -2.77 -20.83
N ALA A 24 4.74 -2.55 -20.15
CA ALA A 24 4.81 -2.48 -18.70
C ALA A 24 3.87 -1.42 -18.10
N THR A 25 3.68 -0.30 -18.79
CA THR A 25 2.82 0.81 -18.35
C THR A 25 1.33 0.51 -18.50
N PHE A 26 0.93 -0.15 -19.61
CA PHE A 26 -0.47 -0.32 -20.01
C PHE A 26 -1.04 -1.72 -19.74
N LEU A 27 -0.22 -2.76 -19.61
CA LEU A 27 -0.67 -4.11 -19.29
C LEU A 27 -1.43 -4.19 -17.95
N PRO A 28 -1.07 -3.42 -16.91
CA PRO A 28 -1.87 -3.35 -15.68
C PRO A 28 -3.29 -2.80 -15.84
N LEU A 29 -3.67 -2.25 -16.99
CA LEU A 29 -5.06 -1.87 -17.26
C LEU A 29 -5.97 -3.10 -17.46
N LEU A 30 -5.40 -4.25 -17.83
CA LEU A 30 -6.17 -5.47 -18.02
C LEU A 30 -6.87 -5.89 -16.71
N PRO A 31 -8.13 -6.37 -16.77
CA PRO A 31 -8.87 -6.86 -15.61
C PRO A 31 -8.40 -8.28 -15.23
N THR A 32 -7.14 -8.40 -14.81
CA THR A 32 -6.52 -9.67 -14.39
C THR A 32 -5.88 -9.55 -13.02
N ASP A 33 -5.95 -10.64 -12.25
CA ASP A 33 -5.31 -10.82 -10.95
C ASP A 33 -3.95 -11.54 -11.07
N ALA A 34 -3.43 -11.69 -12.30
CA ALA A 34 -2.13 -12.28 -12.54
C ALA A 34 -1.02 -11.46 -11.87
N TRP A 35 -0.30 -12.10 -10.96
CA TRP A 35 0.71 -11.46 -10.10
C TRP A 35 1.74 -10.65 -10.87
N TRP A 36 2.29 -11.21 -11.96
CA TRP A 36 3.34 -10.57 -12.74
C TRP A 36 2.83 -9.34 -13.50
N VAL A 37 1.54 -9.31 -13.85
CA VAL A 37 0.90 -8.13 -14.45
C VAL A 37 0.74 -7.04 -13.40
N ARG A 38 0.29 -7.40 -12.18
CA ARG A 38 0.16 -6.44 -11.07
C ARG A 38 1.50 -5.92 -10.58
N TYR A 39 2.55 -6.74 -10.61
CA TYR A 39 3.89 -6.35 -10.19
C TYR A 39 4.45 -5.17 -11.00
N LEU A 40 4.01 -5.00 -12.26
CA LEU A 40 4.38 -3.86 -13.10
C LEU A 40 3.83 -2.52 -12.60
N ASP A 41 2.82 -2.52 -11.71
CA ASP A 41 2.35 -1.30 -11.06
C ASP A 41 3.37 -0.74 -10.05
N TYR A 42 4.25 -1.56 -9.47
CA TYR A 42 5.15 -1.15 -8.39
C TYR A 42 6.30 -0.25 -8.88
N PRO A 43 7.12 -0.64 -9.87
CA PRO A 43 8.32 0.10 -10.23
C PRO A 43 8.06 1.26 -11.21
N ARG A 44 6.92 1.97 -11.09
CA ARG A 44 6.54 3.04 -12.04
C ARG A 44 7.54 4.20 -12.07
N LEU A 45 8.19 4.52 -10.96
CA LEU A 45 9.24 5.55 -10.91
C LEU A 45 10.46 5.14 -11.73
N GLN A 46 10.89 3.89 -11.56
CA GLN A 46 12.04 3.29 -12.24
C GLN A 46 11.76 3.14 -13.74
N ILE A 47 10.57 2.67 -14.10
CA ILE A 47 10.10 2.61 -15.50
C ILE A 47 10.07 4.02 -16.12
N THR A 48 9.59 5.03 -15.38
CA THR A 48 9.57 6.42 -15.85
C THR A 48 10.97 6.97 -16.10
N ALA A 49 11.90 6.76 -15.16
CA ALA A 49 13.30 7.16 -15.33
C ALA A 49 13.94 6.46 -16.55
N ALA A 50 13.72 5.15 -16.72
CA ALA A 50 14.21 4.40 -17.87
C ALA A 50 13.62 4.94 -19.18
N MET A 51 12.32 5.27 -19.22
CA MET A 51 11.68 5.88 -20.39
C MET A 51 12.24 7.26 -20.74
N LEU A 52 12.60 8.09 -19.74
CA LEU A 52 13.26 9.38 -19.98
C LEU A 52 14.64 9.21 -20.60
N VAL A 53 15.43 8.23 -20.12
CA VAL A 53 16.72 7.87 -20.72
C VAL A 53 16.55 7.36 -22.15
N LEU A 54 15.55 6.49 -22.39
CA LEU A 54 15.22 5.99 -23.74
C LEU A 54 14.78 7.10 -24.68
N LEU A 55 14.02 8.08 -24.18
CA LEU A 55 13.59 9.24 -24.96
C LEU A 55 14.80 10.10 -25.36
N ALA A 56 15.72 10.37 -24.42
CA ALA A 56 16.97 11.05 -24.72
C ALA A 56 17.81 10.28 -25.75
N ALA A 57 17.96 8.96 -25.59
CA ALA A 57 18.66 8.12 -26.56
C ALA A 57 18.00 8.16 -27.95
N CYS A 58 16.67 8.13 -28.02
CA CYS A 58 15.91 8.27 -29.26
C CYS A 58 16.17 9.61 -29.98
N LEU A 59 16.40 10.68 -29.23
CA LEU A 59 16.71 12.00 -29.79
C LEU A 59 18.18 12.13 -30.23
N LEU A 60 19.11 11.59 -29.44
CA LEU A 60 20.55 11.76 -29.63
C LEU A 60 21.17 10.79 -30.64
N VAL A 61 20.69 9.55 -30.73
CA VAL A 61 21.26 8.55 -31.66
C VAL A 61 20.83 8.86 -33.11
N PRO A 62 21.76 9.00 -34.08
CA PRO A 62 21.44 9.25 -35.48
C PRO A 62 20.50 8.19 -36.08
N GLY A 63 19.38 8.60 -36.68
CA GLY A 63 18.32 7.70 -37.14
C GLY A 63 17.35 8.37 -38.11
N ARG A 64 16.59 7.56 -38.86
CA ARG A 64 15.60 8.06 -39.82
C ARG A 64 14.35 8.55 -39.08
N ARG A 65 13.72 9.64 -39.57
CA ARG A 65 12.47 10.15 -38.99
C ARG A 65 11.37 9.09 -38.89
N ARG A 66 11.28 8.20 -39.90
CA ARG A 66 10.29 7.11 -39.95
C ARG A 66 10.45 6.08 -38.81
N THR A 67 11.65 5.87 -38.26
CA THR A 67 11.86 4.96 -37.12
C THR A 67 11.76 5.70 -35.79
N ARG A 68 12.22 6.94 -35.73
CA ARG A 68 12.19 7.79 -34.52
C ARG A 68 10.78 8.17 -34.08
N ALA A 69 9.95 8.65 -35.01
CA ALA A 69 8.63 9.17 -34.69
C ALA A 69 7.72 8.18 -33.94
N PRO A 70 7.55 6.91 -34.36
CA PRO A 70 6.72 5.96 -33.62
C PRO A 70 7.29 5.62 -32.23
N VAL A 71 8.61 5.48 -32.10
CA VAL A 71 9.25 5.23 -30.79
C VAL A 71 9.03 6.40 -29.84
N ALA A 72 9.23 7.63 -30.30
CA ALA A 72 9.00 8.83 -29.50
C ALA A 72 7.52 8.96 -29.10
N LEU A 73 6.58 8.65 -30.00
CA LEU A 73 5.15 8.65 -29.69
C LEU A 73 4.79 7.61 -28.63
N LEU A 74 5.28 6.38 -28.75
CA LEU A 74 5.07 5.32 -27.75
C LEU A 74 5.58 5.76 -26.36
N LEU A 75 6.81 6.26 -26.30
CA LEU A 75 7.40 6.77 -25.05
C LEU A 75 6.60 7.95 -24.48
N ALA A 76 6.17 8.89 -25.33
CA ALA A 76 5.38 10.04 -24.89
C ALA A 76 4.04 9.63 -24.29
N LEU A 77 3.33 8.66 -24.89
CA LEU A 77 2.07 8.14 -24.35
C LEU A 77 2.27 7.43 -23.00
N ALA A 78 3.30 6.59 -22.88
CA ALA A 78 3.61 5.88 -21.64
C ALA A 78 4.07 6.84 -20.52
N LEU A 79 4.92 7.82 -20.85
CA LEU A 79 5.32 8.88 -19.93
C LEU A 79 4.13 9.73 -19.50
N GLY A 80 3.23 10.11 -20.42
CA GLY A 80 2.01 10.84 -20.09
C GLY A 80 1.11 10.07 -19.13
N ARG A 81 0.95 8.75 -19.31
CA ARG A 81 0.20 7.90 -18.39
C ARG A 81 0.83 7.86 -16.99
N ASN A 82 2.14 7.64 -16.91
CA ASN A 82 2.84 7.64 -15.62
C ASN A 82 2.82 9.02 -14.96
N ALA A 83 2.90 10.11 -15.73
CA ALA A 83 2.76 11.46 -15.20
C ALA A 83 1.40 11.66 -14.54
N VAL A 84 0.29 11.24 -15.15
CA VAL A 84 -1.05 11.32 -14.54
C VAL A 84 -1.13 10.53 -13.22
N LEU A 85 -0.54 9.34 -13.17
CA LEU A 85 -0.60 8.46 -11.99
C LEU A 85 0.29 8.95 -10.84
N LEU A 86 1.48 9.47 -11.16
CA LEU A 86 2.51 9.84 -10.18
C LEU A 86 2.45 11.31 -9.78
N ALA A 87 1.90 12.20 -10.61
CA ALA A 87 1.81 13.62 -10.33
C ALA A 87 1.21 13.95 -8.95
N PRO A 88 0.15 13.26 -8.46
CA PRO A 88 -0.40 13.55 -7.14
C PRO A 88 0.56 13.34 -5.97
N TYR A 89 1.65 12.60 -6.19
CA TYR A 89 2.60 12.18 -5.16
C TYR A 89 4.00 12.78 -5.36
N LEU A 90 4.37 13.15 -6.59
CA LEU A 90 5.70 13.65 -6.93
C LEU A 90 5.81 15.17 -6.99
N LEU A 91 4.69 15.86 -7.13
CA LEU A 91 4.65 17.31 -7.19
C LEU A 91 4.16 17.80 -5.84
N PRO A 92 5.07 18.24 -4.93
CA PRO A 92 4.67 19.04 -3.77
C PRO A 92 3.84 20.24 -4.22
N PRO A 93 3.21 20.99 -3.30
CA PRO A 93 2.37 22.15 -3.63
C PRO A 93 3.16 23.36 -4.16
N LEU A 94 4.23 23.16 -4.94
CA LEU A 94 4.96 24.18 -5.70
C LEU A 94 4.06 24.90 -6.72
N ALA A 95 2.89 24.34 -7.06
CA ALA A 95 1.92 24.93 -7.98
C ALA A 95 0.46 24.89 -7.47
N GLY A 96 0.23 24.59 -6.19
CA GLY A 96 -1.14 24.44 -5.65
C GLY A 96 -1.95 23.29 -6.27
N TRP A 97 -1.31 22.37 -6.99
CA TRP A 97 -1.96 21.24 -7.65
C TRP A 97 -1.16 19.92 -7.50
N PRO A 98 -1.84 18.78 -7.21
CA PRO A 98 -3.25 18.74 -6.83
C PRO A 98 -3.47 19.31 -5.43
N ALA A 99 -4.69 19.77 -5.17
CA ALA A 99 -5.11 20.08 -3.82
C ALA A 99 -4.98 18.81 -2.95
N PRO A 100 -4.54 18.92 -1.69
CA PRO A 100 -4.46 17.77 -0.80
C PRO A 100 -5.80 17.06 -0.69
N ALA A 101 -5.81 15.73 -0.87
CA ALA A 101 -7.05 14.95 -0.77
C ALA A 101 -7.64 14.94 0.64
N VAL A 102 -6.78 15.12 1.65
CA VAL A 102 -7.17 15.37 3.04
C VAL A 102 -6.74 16.78 3.40
N ALA A 103 -7.70 17.61 3.81
CA ALA A 103 -7.44 18.99 4.18
C ALA A 103 -6.48 19.05 5.38
N GLN A 104 -5.57 20.03 5.37
CA GLN A 104 -4.65 20.26 6.47
C GLN A 104 -5.43 20.82 7.68
N ALA A 105 -5.26 20.19 8.84
CA ALA A 105 -5.76 20.73 10.10
C ALA A 105 -4.98 22.01 10.44
N ARG A 106 -5.70 23.12 10.68
CA ARG A 106 -5.11 24.37 11.20
C ARG A 106 -4.99 24.33 12.72
N ASP A 107 -6.08 23.89 13.35
CA ASP A 107 -6.19 23.65 14.79
C ASP A 107 -6.86 22.29 15.00
N CYS A 108 -6.40 21.56 16.02
CA CYS A 108 -7.03 20.32 16.44
C CYS A 108 -7.16 20.23 17.96
N PRO A 109 -8.38 20.25 18.51
CA PRO A 109 -8.62 19.94 19.91
C PRO A 109 -8.04 18.58 20.30
N ALA A 110 -7.35 18.50 21.44
CA ALA A 110 -6.67 17.28 21.86
C ALA A 110 -7.64 16.11 22.11
N ASP A 111 -8.88 16.40 22.48
CA ASP A 111 -9.96 15.44 22.70
C ASP A 111 -10.58 14.89 21.40
N ARG A 112 -10.26 15.49 20.25
CA ARG A 112 -10.70 15.07 18.90
C ARG A 112 -9.56 14.65 17.98
N ARG A 113 -8.34 14.61 18.51
CA ARG A 113 -7.15 14.14 17.80
C ARG A 113 -7.07 12.62 17.91
N LEU A 114 -6.67 11.97 16.82
CA LEU A 114 -6.36 10.56 16.78
C LEU A 114 -4.96 10.37 16.18
N ARG A 115 -4.00 9.94 16.99
CA ARG A 115 -2.66 9.58 16.55
C ARG A 115 -2.56 8.08 16.31
N ILE A 116 -2.29 7.68 15.07
CA ILE A 116 -2.20 6.30 14.62
C ILE A 116 -0.76 5.99 14.21
N LEU A 117 -0.22 4.91 14.75
CA LEU A 117 1.06 4.33 14.34
C LEU A 117 0.81 2.96 13.69
N SER A 118 1.18 2.80 12.42
CA SER A 118 1.14 1.51 11.71
C SER A 118 2.55 0.98 11.49
N VAL A 119 2.78 -0.28 11.83
CA VAL A 119 4.11 -0.91 11.80
C VAL A 119 4.03 -2.35 11.31
N ASN A 120 4.59 -2.61 10.13
CA ASN A 120 4.94 -3.98 9.77
C ASN A 120 6.26 -4.32 10.49
N VAL A 121 6.20 -5.24 11.46
CA VAL A 121 7.36 -5.51 12.32
C VAL A 121 8.44 -6.34 11.64
N GLN A 122 8.10 -6.96 10.50
CA GLN A 122 8.83 -8.03 9.86
C GLN A 122 9.02 -9.20 10.83
N MET A 123 8.27 -10.30 10.67
CA MET A 123 8.21 -11.37 11.69
C MET A 123 9.58 -11.80 12.21
N GLY A 124 10.57 -12.02 11.33
CA GLY A 124 11.93 -12.45 11.70
C GLY A 124 12.85 -11.38 12.33
N ASN A 125 12.40 -10.15 12.57
CA ASN A 125 13.20 -9.05 13.11
C ASN A 125 13.29 -9.08 14.66
N HIS A 126 13.92 -10.10 15.24
CA HIS A 126 13.91 -10.34 16.69
C HIS A 126 14.94 -9.54 17.53
N HIS A 127 15.64 -8.55 16.97
CA HIS A 127 16.83 -7.98 17.61
C HIS A 127 16.79 -6.48 17.84
N ASP A 128 15.60 -5.86 17.86
CA ASP A 128 15.50 -4.40 17.86
C ASP A 128 14.55 -3.79 18.89
N HIS A 129 15.10 -3.43 20.05
CA HIS A 129 14.38 -2.71 21.10
C HIS A 129 14.00 -1.27 20.71
N ARG A 130 14.51 -0.73 19.58
CA ARG A 130 14.16 0.64 19.13
C ARG A 130 12.67 0.76 18.80
N LEU A 131 11.97 -0.34 18.53
CA LEU A 131 10.52 -0.29 18.30
C LEU A 131 9.79 0.21 19.54
N ILE A 132 10.04 -0.40 20.71
CA ILE A 132 9.36 -0.04 21.96
C ILE A 132 9.69 1.40 22.35
N GLU A 133 10.95 1.82 22.23
CA GLU A 133 11.37 3.20 22.46
C GLU A 133 10.69 4.18 21.49
N MET A 134 10.56 3.80 20.22
CA MET A 134 9.86 4.61 19.22
C MET A 134 8.38 4.76 19.56
N VAL A 135 7.69 3.68 19.91
CA VAL A 135 6.27 3.71 20.30
C VAL A 135 6.10 4.64 21.51
N ARG A 136 6.96 4.54 22.53
CA ARG A 136 6.93 5.43 23.71
C ARG A 136 7.16 6.90 23.34
N ARG A 137 8.09 7.19 22.42
CA ARG A 137 8.39 8.56 21.98
C ARG A 137 7.28 9.15 21.11
N VAL A 138 6.71 8.34 20.22
CA VAL A 138 5.60 8.73 19.34
C VAL A 138 4.33 8.93 20.15
N ASP A 139 4.14 8.14 21.19
CA ASP A 139 3.01 8.20 22.11
C ASP A 139 1.66 8.12 21.35
N PRO A 140 1.40 7.03 20.60
CA PRO A 140 0.20 6.91 19.78
C PRO A 140 -1.06 6.71 20.63
N ASP A 141 -2.21 7.06 20.07
CA ASP A 141 -3.51 6.70 20.64
C ASP A 141 -3.92 5.30 20.19
N VAL A 142 -3.55 4.90 18.96
CA VAL A 142 -3.72 3.56 18.40
C VAL A 142 -2.43 3.12 17.72
N ALA A 143 -1.95 1.91 18.01
CA ALA A 143 -0.80 1.29 17.37
C ALA A 143 -1.20 -0.05 16.74
N TRP A 144 -0.92 -0.20 15.44
CA TRP A 144 -1.26 -1.37 14.63
C TRP A 144 0.02 -2.06 14.16
N PHE A 145 0.24 -3.28 14.62
CA PHE A 145 1.41 -4.11 14.32
C PHE A 145 1.00 -5.30 13.46
N GLN A 146 1.70 -5.54 12.36
CA GLN A 146 1.49 -6.69 11.48
C GLN A 146 2.75 -7.53 11.34
N GLU A 147 2.59 -8.79 10.94
CA GLU A 147 3.66 -9.82 10.90
C GLU A 147 4.16 -10.23 12.30
N THR A 148 3.24 -10.28 13.27
CA THR A 148 3.57 -10.65 14.65
C THR A 148 3.36 -12.13 14.92
N ASP A 149 4.32 -12.75 15.56
CA ASP A 149 4.26 -14.12 16.06
C ASP A 149 4.27 -14.14 17.60
N ALA A 150 4.45 -15.33 18.18
CA ALA A 150 4.53 -15.48 19.63
C ALA A 150 5.76 -14.78 20.25
N TRP A 151 6.83 -14.53 19.48
CA TRP A 151 7.96 -13.73 19.96
C TRP A 151 7.55 -12.26 20.07
N TRP A 152 6.94 -11.70 19.02
CA TRP A 152 6.45 -10.34 19.02
C TRP A 152 5.35 -10.08 20.04
N GLU A 153 4.47 -11.04 20.31
CA GLU A 153 3.48 -10.95 21.38
C GLU A 153 4.13 -10.66 22.74
N ARG A 154 5.23 -11.34 23.06
CA ARG A 154 5.99 -11.09 24.30
C ARG A 154 6.72 -9.76 24.28
N GLU A 155 7.34 -9.39 23.17
CA GLU A 155 8.10 -8.14 23.05
C GLU A 155 7.19 -6.91 23.11
N LEU A 156 5.96 -7.01 22.58
CA LEU A 156 4.97 -5.93 22.58
C LEU A 156 4.15 -5.85 23.88
N ALA A 157 4.12 -6.90 24.70
CA ALA A 157 3.35 -6.94 25.95
C ALA A 157 3.57 -5.72 26.89
N PRO A 158 4.79 -5.15 27.04
CA PRO A 158 5.00 -3.95 27.85
C PRO A 158 4.21 -2.72 27.39
N LEU A 159 3.74 -2.67 26.13
CA LEU A 159 2.95 -1.55 25.62
C LEU A 159 1.56 -1.47 26.28
N SER A 160 1.02 -2.57 26.79
CA SER A 160 -0.28 -2.61 27.48
C SER A 160 -0.35 -1.67 28.69
N ALA A 161 0.79 -1.29 29.28
CA ALA A 161 0.82 -0.32 30.37
C ALA A 161 0.37 1.09 29.94
N ALA A 162 0.66 1.49 28.70
CA ALA A 162 0.29 2.79 28.14
C ALA A 162 -0.88 2.72 27.15
N LEU A 163 -1.11 1.55 26.55
CA LEU A 163 -2.13 1.26 25.56
C LEU A 163 -2.95 0.03 26.01
N PRO A 164 -3.81 0.17 27.04
CA PRO A 164 -4.40 -0.97 27.75
C PRO A 164 -5.51 -1.69 26.98
N HIS A 165 -6.05 -1.10 25.92
CA HIS A 165 -7.09 -1.72 25.10
C HIS A 165 -6.46 -2.33 23.84
N GLY A 166 -7.01 -3.43 23.33
CA GLY A 166 -6.46 -4.02 22.13
C GLY A 166 -7.16 -5.27 21.63
N LEU A 167 -6.70 -5.72 20.48
CA LEU A 167 -7.08 -6.95 19.80
C LEU A 167 -5.80 -7.60 19.29
N SER A 168 -5.67 -8.91 19.40
CA SER A 168 -4.47 -9.61 18.95
C SER A 168 -4.80 -10.99 18.44
N GLU A 169 -4.07 -11.41 17.40
CA GLU A 169 -4.03 -12.78 16.92
C GLU A 169 -2.64 -13.02 16.36
N ALA A 170 -1.70 -13.35 17.25
CA ALA A 170 -0.36 -13.76 16.85
C ALA A 170 -0.43 -15.06 16.04
N GLN A 171 0.40 -15.19 15.01
CA GLN A 171 0.42 -16.40 14.18
C GLN A 171 1.86 -16.83 13.89
N PRO A 172 2.14 -18.14 13.74
CA PRO A 172 3.46 -18.63 13.35
C PRO A 172 3.71 -18.47 11.83
N ASN A 173 3.19 -17.37 11.26
CA ASN A 173 3.24 -17.02 9.85
C ASN A 173 3.30 -15.49 9.72
N TYR A 174 3.50 -14.98 8.51
CA TYR A 174 3.64 -13.55 8.25
C TYR A 174 2.33 -12.74 8.33
N TYR A 175 1.28 -13.24 8.99
CA TYR A 175 -0.03 -12.58 9.06
C TYR A 175 -0.57 -12.36 10.46
N GLY A 176 0.16 -12.71 11.52
CA GLY A 176 -0.31 -12.39 12.85
C GLY A 176 -0.31 -10.88 13.12
N ILE A 177 -1.21 -10.44 14.01
CA ILE A 177 -1.52 -9.03 14.22
C ILE A 177 -1.63 -8.66 15.69
N HIS A 178 -1.32 -7.40 16.01
CA HIS A 178 -1.65 -6.76 17.29
C HIS A 178 -2.14 -5.33 17.06
N LEU A 179 -3.31 -4.99 17.61
CA LEU A 179 -3.81 -3.63 17.73
C LEU A 179 -3.80 -3.24 19.20
N PHE A 180 -3.06 -2.20 19.55
CA PHE A 180 -3.04 -1.58 20.86
C PHE A 180 -3.69 -0.20 20.81
N SER A 181 -4.37 0.20 21.87
CA SER A 181 -5.09 1.46 21.96
C SER A 181 -5.07 2.02 23.37
N ARG A 182 -4.79 3.31 23.47
CA ARG A 182 -5.03 4.13 24.66
C ARG A 182 -6.52 4.34 24.89
N LEU A 183 -7.27 4.45 23.80
CA LEU A 183 -8.69 4.75 23.80
C LEU A 183 -9.50 3.47 24.07
N PRO A 184 -10.60 3.54 24.84
CA PRO A 184 -11.52 2.43 24.97
C PRO A 184 -11.99 1.93 23.60
N LEU A 185 -11.98 0.61 23.42
CA LEU A 185 -12.44 -0.06 22.20
C LEU A 185 -13.77 -0.78 22.47
N GLU A 186 -14.77 -0.50 21.63
CA GLU A 186 -16.06 -1.16 21.62
C GLU A 186 -16.20 -2.04 20.37
N ASN A 187 -16.96 -3.13 20.47
CA ASN A 187 -17.27 -4.02 19.35
C ASN A 187 -16.00 -4.46 18.58
N GLY A 188 -14.93 -4.74 19.32
CA GLY A 188 -13.67 -5.18 18.76
C GLY A 188 -13.76 -6.63 18.28
N GLU A 189 -13.37 -6.87 17.04
CA GLU A 189 -13.38 -8.19 16.42
C GLU A 189 -12.10 -8.41 15.62
N VAL A 190 -11.47 -9.57 15.80
CA VAL A 190 -10.49 -10.11 14.86
C VAL A 190 -11.20 -11.09 13.95
N ARG A 191 -11.10 -10.88 12.64
CA ARG A 191 -11.70 -11.79 11.65
C ARG A 191 -10.95 -11.82 10.34
N ASN A 192 -11.09 -12.93 9.63
CA ASN A 192 -10.62 -13.06 8.27
C ASN A 192 -11.71 -12.57 7.30
N LEU A 193 -11.38 -11.61 6.42
CA LEU A 193 -12.31 -11.07 5.42
C LEU A 193 -12.45 -11.99 4.18
N THR A 194 -11.57 -12.99 4.08
CA THR A 194 -11.56 -14.05 3.08
C THR A 194 -11.37 -15.40 3.76
N ASN A 195 -11.52 -16.50 3.03
CA ASN A 195 -11.28 -17.86 3.54
C ASN A 195 -9.80 -18.19 3.87
N SER A 196 -8.97 -17.17 4.06
CA SER A 196 -7.53 -17.30 4.24
C SER A 196 -7.15 -16.85 5.62
N ARG A 197 -6.10 -17.47 6.16
CA ARG A 197 -5.63 -17.23 7.52
C ARG A 197 -4.75 -15.98 7.57
N ASN A 198 -5.37 -14.82 7.36
CA ASN A 198 -4.74 -13.51 7.44
C ASN A 198 -5.71 -12.49 8.05
N PRO A 199 -5.68 -12.36 9.39
CA PRO A 199 -6.69 -11.66 10.16
C PRO A 199 -6.65 -10.15 9.94
N SER A 200 -7.82 -9.54 10.15
CA SER A 200 -8.04 -8.09 10.20
C SER A 200 -8.65 -7.75 11.56
N ALA A 201 -8.35 -6.56 12.09
CA ALA A 201 -8.87 -6.10 13.37
C ALA A 201 -9.77 -4.87 13.18
N PHE A 202 -11.07 -5.02 13.45
CA PHE A 202 -12.05 -3.95 13.37
C PHE A 202 -12.56 -3.62 14.76
N ALA A 203 -12.62 -2.33 15.10
CA ALA A 203 -13.08 -1.87 16.41
C ALA A 203 -13.68 -0.46 16.32
N THR A 204 -14.43 -0.05 17.33
CA THR A 204 -14.85 1.34 17.51
C THR A 204 -14.09 1.96 18.66
N ALA A 205 -13.22 2.93 18.38
CA ALA A 205 -12.53 3.69 19.41
C ALA A 205 -13.40 4.85 19.90
N VAL A 206 -13.37 5.11 21.20
CA VAL A 206 -14.05 6.26 21.82
C VAL A 206 -13.02 7.35 22.10
N LEU A 207 -13.11 8.47 21.39
CA LEU A 207 -12.22 9.62 21.61
C LEU A 207 -12.51 10.27 22.97
N PRO A 208 -11.58 11.05 23.55
CA PRO A 208 -11.83 11.76 24.80
C PRO A 208 -13.01 12.74 24.74
N SER A 209 -13.37 13.22 23.54
CA SER A 209 -14.58 14.03 23.32
C SER A 209 -15.89 13.24 23.47
N GLY A 210 -15.83 11.91 23.54
CA GLY A 210 -16.97 10.99 23.47
C GLY A 210 -17.38 10.61 22.04
N ASP A 211 -16.74 11.20 21.01
CA ASP A 211 -16.98 10.84 19.62
C ASP A 211 -16.51 9.39 19.34
N ARG A 212 -17.35 8.61 18.67
CA ARG A 212 -17.07 7.21 18.32
C ARG A 212 -16.52 7.13 16.90
N VAL A 213 -15.38 6.46 16.73
CA VAL A 213 -14.70 6.35 15.43
C VAL A 213 -14.39 4.90 15.11
N ARG A 214 -14.65 4.48 13.87
CA ARG A 214 -14.39 3.13 13.40
C ARG A 214 -12.94 2.99 12.93
N LEU A 215 -12.30 1.92 13.40
CA LEU A 215 -10.97 1.49 12.98
C LEU A 215 -11.11 0.27 12.07
N TYR A 216 -10.54 0.37 10.87
CA TYR A 216 -10.40 -0.74 9.93
C TYR A 216 -8.92 -1.09 9.74
N ALA A 217 -8.42 -2.10 10.43
CA ALA A 217 -7.01 -2.49 10.33
C ALA A 217 -6.87 -3.80 9.54
N ILE A 218 -6.15 -3.78 8.42
CA ILE A 218 -5.98 -4.93 7.51
C ILE A 218 -4.51 -5.18 7.19
N HIS A 219 -4.17 -6.44 6.87
CA HIS A 219 -2.89 -6.83 6.26
C HIS A 219 -3.12 -7.90 5.18
N PRO A 220 -3.62 -7.52 3.99
CA PRO A 220 -3.80 -8.46 2.90
C PRO A 220 -2.47 -8.97 2.34
N ARG A 221 -2.52 -10.17 1.74
CA ARG A 221 -1.32 -10.81 1.20
C ARG A 221 -0.63 -9.98 0.11
N PRO A 222 0.71 -9.98 0.05
CA PRO A 222 1.44 -9.40 -1.07
C PRO A 222 1.23 -10.16 -2.38
N PRO A 223 1.38 -9.50 -3.54
CA PRO A 223 1.59 -10.23 -4.79
C PRO A 223 2.94 -10.97 -4.71
N GLN A 224 2.90 -12.29 -4.64
CA GLN A 224 4.10 -13.14 -4.71
C GLN A 224 4.18 -13.88 -6.05
N VAL A 225 5.37 -14.38 -6.38
CA VAL A 225 5.58 -15.21 -7.56
C VAL A 225 4.65 -16.42 -7.47
N GLY A 226 3.81 -16.61 -8.50
CA GLY A 226 2.84 -17.70 -8.56
C GLY A 226 1.53 -17.45 -7.81
N GLN A 227 1.37 -16.36 -7.06
CA GLN A 227 0.20 -16.11 -6.22
C GLN A 227 -0.72 -15.01 -6.79
N SER A 228 -1.97 -15.36 -7.10
CA SER A 228 -2.99 -14.40 -7.58
C SER A 228 -3.24 -13.27 -6.59
N THR A 229 -3.44 -12.04 -7.09
CA THR A 229 -3.82 -10.89 -6.24
C THR A 229 -5.30 -10.86 -5.87
N ALA A 230 -6.09 -11.84 -6.35
CA ALA A 230 -7.54 -11.87 -6.16
C ALA A 230 -7.95 -11.79 -4.68
N GLU A 231 -7.18 -12.41 -3.79
CA GLU A 231 -7.45 -12.40 -2.36
C GLU A 231 -7.16 -11.05 -1.72
N ARG A 232 -6.00 -10.46 -2.02
CA ARG A 232 -5.65 -9.11 -1.58
C ARG A 232 -6.73 -8.12 -1.99
N ASP A 233 -7.11 -8.16 -3.25
CA ASP A 233 -8.14 -7.31 -3.82
C ASP A 233 -9.52 -7.57 -3.16
N ALA A 234 -9.84 -8.82 -2.82
CA ALA A 234 -11.06 -9.17 -2.10
C ALA A 234 -11.10 -8.59 -0.68
N GLN A 235 -10.01 -8.67 0.09
CA GLN A 235 -9.95 -8.08 1.43
C GLN A 235 -10.10 -6.56 1.40
N MET A 236 -9.40 -5.89 0.49
CA MET A 236 -9.52 -4.45 0.30
C MET A 236 -10.96 -4.04 -0.07
N MET A 237 -11.63 -4.79 -0.95
CA MET A 237 -13.02 -4.51 -1.32
C MET A 237 -14.02 -4.88 -0.21
N ALA A 238 -13.77 -5.91 0.58
CA ALA A 238 -14.61 -6.27 1.73
C ALA A 238 -14.63 -5.14 2.76
N MET A 239 -13.44 -4.65 3.15
CA MET A 239 -13.31 -3.48 4.02
C MET A 239 -13.96 -2.23 3.42
N ALA A 240 -13.76 -1.97 2.11
CA ALA A 240 -14.36 -0.80 1.46
C ALA A 240 -15.89 -0.86 1.43
N LEU A 241 -16.48 -2.05 1.25
CA LEU A 241 -17.94 -2.24 1.30
C LEU A 241 -18.50 -2.04 2.71
N GLU A 242 -17.77 -2.42 3.75
CA GLU A 242 -18.17 -2.15 5.13
C GLU A 242 -18.09 -0.66 5.46
N ALA A 243 -16.98 0.00 5.12
CA ALA A 243 -16.82 1.43 5.32
C ALA A 243 -17.87 2.25 4.55
N HIS A 244 -18.29 1.79 3.37
CA HIS A 244 -19.37 2.39 2.60
C HIS A 244 -20.71 2.41 3.38
N GLY A 245 -20.98 1.36 4.15
CA GLY A 245 -22.19 1.23 4.96
C GLY A 245 -22.09 1.88 6.35
N ASP A 246 -20.90 2.32 6.76
CA ASP A 246 -20.69 2.87 8.10
C ASP A 246 -21.22 4.31 8.23
N THR A 247 -21.78 4.61 9.39
CA THR A 247 -22.28 5.93 9.74
C THR A 247 -21.36 6.69 10.67
N LEU A 248 -20.43 6.02 11.33
CA LEU A 248 -19.40 6.64 12.15
C LEU A 248 -18.27 7.21 11.28
N PRO A 249 -17.55 8.25 11.75
CA PRO A 249 -16.24 8.58 11.20
C PRO A 249 -15.32 7.36 11.24
N TYR A 250 -14.57 7.12 10.17
CA TYR A 250 -13.72 5.92 10.07
C TYR A 250 -12.32 6.21 9.53
N VAL A 251 -11.41 5.28 9.79
CA VAL A 251 -10.06 5.27 9.24
C VAL A 251 -9.63 3.84 8.95
N ALA A 252 -9.04 3.62 7.78
CA ALA A 252 -8.37 2.38 7.43
C ALA A 252 -6.86 2.49 7.66
N MET A 253 -6.23 1.41 8.12
CA MET A 253 -4.79 1.38 8.37
C MET A 253 -4.16 0.00 8.11
N GLY A 254 -2.87 0.01 7.76
CA GLY A 254 -2.03 -1.19 7.64
C GLY A 254 -1.20 -1.25 6.39
N ASP A 255 -0.33 -2.26 6.32
CA ASP A 255 0.32 -2.68 5.09
C ASP A 255 -0.74 -3.31 4.17
N MET A 256 -1.13 -2.58 3.13
CA MET A 256 -2.14 -3.06 2.18
C MET A 256 -1.51 -3.78 0.99
N ASN A 257 -0.18 -3.93 0.98
CA ASN A 257 0.57 -4.56 -0.11
C ASN A 257 0.11 -4.06 -1.49
N THR A 258 -0.05 -2.75 -1.58
CA THR A 258 -0.51 -2.08 -2.78
C THR A 258 0.07 -0.68 -2.85
N VAL A 259 0.44 -0.26 -4.05
CA VAL A 259 0.89 1.12 -4.27
C VAL A 259 -0.32 2.05 -4.53
N PRO A 260 -0.24 3.33 -4.15
CA PRO A 260 -1.38 4.27 -4.20
C PRO A 260 -2.02 4.46 -5.59
N TRP A 261 -1.25 4.20 -6.64
CA TRP A 261 -1.64 4.34 -8.05
C TRP A 261 -2.10 3.01 -8.69
N GLU A 262 -2.20 1.92 -7.92
CA GLU A 262 -2.88 0.71 -8.39
C GLU A 262 -4.39 0.94 -8.52
N ARG A 263 -5.00 0.24 -9.48
CA ARG A 263 -6.47 0.28 -9.69
C ARG A 263 -7.24 -0.14 -8.44
N ILE A 264 -6.72 -1.10 -7.66
CA ILE A 264 -7.42 -1.59 -6.46
C ILE A 264 -7.45 -0.54 -5.35
N ALA A 265 -6.36 0.20 -5.13
CA ALA A 265 -6.32 1.31 -4.18
C ALA A 265 -7.29 2.44 -4.56
N ASP A 266 -7.35 2.78 -5.85
CA ASP A 266 -8.31 3.76 -6.38
C ASP A 266 -9.78 3.31 -6.22
N ARG A 267 -10.07 2.02 -6.47
CA ARG A 267 -11.40 1.44 -6.20
C ARG A 267 -11.75 1.45 -4.71
N MET A 268 -10.81 1.09 -3.84
CA MET A 268 -11.02 1.10 -2.40
C MET A 268 -11.40 2.51 -1.93
N LYS A 269 -10.66 3.53 -2.38
CA LYS A 269 -10.96 4.94 -2.09
C LYS A 269 -12.34 5.35 -2.55
N ARG A 270 -12.71 5.08 -3.80
CA ARG A 270 -14.04 5.43 -4.33
C ARG A 270 -15.17 4.72 -3.60
N ILE A 271 -15.04 3.42 -3.38
CA ILE A 271 -16.11 2.59 -2.81
C ILE A 271 -16.28 2.88 -1.34
N GLY A 272 -15.19 2.81 -0.58
CA GLY A 272 -15.19 3.03 0.87
C GLY A 272 -15.20 4.49 1.29
N GLY A 273 -15.08 5.46 0.37
CA GLY A 273 -15.05 6.88 0.72
C GLY A 273 -13.75 7.33 1.41
N PHE A 274 -12.67 6.59 1.20
CA PHE A 274 -11.37 6.90 1.79
C PHE A 274 -10.60 7.94 0.98
N ALA A 275 -9.82 8.76 1.67
CA ALA A 275 -8.87 9.69 1.08
C ALA A 275 -7.43 9.23 1.35
N ASP A 276 -6.57 9.40 0.37
CA ASP A 276 -5.13 9.13 0.51
C ASP A 276 -4.42 10.41 0.98
N PRO A 277 -3.93 10.47 2.23
CA PRO A 277 -3.38 11.71 2.78
C PRO A 277 -2.04 12.09 2.14
N ARG A 278 -1.42 11.20 1.35
CA ARG A 278 -0.20 11.45 0.58
C ARG A 278 -0.39 12.40 -0.60
N VAL A 279 -1.61 12.48 -1.14
CA VAL A 279 -1.91 13.34 -2.28
C VAL A 279 -1.58 14.79 -1.92
N GLY A 280 -0.70 15.42 -2.69
CA GLY A 280 -0.18 16.77 -2.45
C GLY A 280 0.90 16.87 -1.36
N ARG A 281 1.42 15.74 -0.84
CA ARG A 281 2.42 15.73 0.26
C ARG A 281 3.66 14.89 -0.02
N GLY A 282 3.61 13.92 -0.93
CA GLY A 282 4.78 13.12 -1.29
C GLY A 282 4.46 11.65 -1.50
N LEU A 283 5.47 10.86 -1.88
CA LEU A 283 5.34 9.40 -2.01
C LEU A 283 5.18 8.71 -0.65
N LEU A 284 5.93 9.15 0.37
CA LEU A 284 5.95 8.56 1.71
C LEU A 284 6.17 7.03 1.64
N VAL A 285 7.34 6.67 1.12
CA VAL A 285 7.78 5.31 0.85
C VAL A 285 8.09 4.58 2.15
N THR A 286 7.43 3.45 2.37
CA THR A 286 7.55 2.66 3.61
C THR A 286 8.32 1.36 3.43
N TRP A 287 8.33 0.78 2.23
CA TRP A 287 9.13 -0.41 1.89
C TRP A 287 10.03 -0.10 0.69
N ASN A 288 11.15 -0.75 0.38
CA ASN A 288 11.96 -1.59 1.24
C ASN A 288 13.02 -0.71 1.92
N ALA A 289 13.00 -0.61 3.25
CA ALA A 289 13.93 0.19 4.04
C ALA A 289 15.41 -0.16 3.78
N ASN A 290 15.71 -1.35 3.24
CA ASN A 290 17.05 -1.84 2.95
C ASN A 290 17.50 -1.60 1.50
N SER A 291 16.65 -1.08 0.61
CA SER A 291 17.00 -0.81 -0.79
C SER A 291 17.14 0.68 -1.06
N ALA A 292 18.13 1.12 -1.84
CA ALA A 292 18.17 2.49 -2.35
C ALA A 292 17.26 2.70 -3.57
N LEU A 293 16.92 1.62 -4.28
CA LEU A 293 16.26 1.68 -5.59
C LEU A 293 14.88 1.02 -5.61
N LEU A 294 14.69 -0.11 -4.93
CA LEU A 294 13.44 -0.87 -4.92
C LEU A 294 12.61 -0.49 -3.69
N LYS A 295 11.88 0.61 -3.83
CA LYS A 295 11.19 1.29 -2.74
C LYS A 295 9.80 1.75 -3.18
N TRP A 296 8.77 1.37 -2.42
CA TRP A 296 7.33 1.59 -2.65
C TRP A 296 6.56 1.97 -1.36
N PRO A 297 5.53 2.81 -1.46
CA PRO A 297 4.64 3.15 -0.34
C PRO A 297 3.52 2.10 -0.18
N LEU A 298 3.75 1.09 0.66
CA LEU A 298 2.84 -0.06 0.82
C LEU A 298 1.92 0.04 2.06
N ASP A 299 2.37 0.76 3.08
CA ASP A 299 1.61 1.01 4.29
C ASP A 299 0.69 2.20 4.12
N HIS A 300 -0.53 2.15 4.65
CA HIS A 300 -1.49 3.24 4.49
C HIS A 300 -2.17 3.57 5.81
N VAL A 301 -2.50 4.85 5.98
CA VAL A 301 -3.52 5.32 6.91
C VAL A 301 -4.46 6.20 6.09
N MET A 302 -5.64 5.68 5.77
CA MET A 302 -6.61 6.34 4.89
C MET A 302 -7.85 6.74 5.69
N PRO A 303 -8.01 8.02 6.03
CA PRO A 303 -9.22 8.48 6.70
C PRO A 303 -10.43 8.50 5.75
N GLY A 304 -11.62 8.37 6.34
CA GLY A 304 -12.88 8.74 5.72
C GLY A 304 -13.11 10.26 5.65
N PRO A 305 -14.32 10.70 5.28
CA PRO A 305 -14.62 12.10 4.96
C PRO A 305 -14.54 13.09 6.13
N ASP A 306 -14.71 12.62 7.37
CA ASP A 306 -14.86 13.48 8.56
C ASP A 306 -13.52 13.89 9.20
N TRP A 307 -12.40 13.66 8.52
CA TRP A 307 -11.07 13.90 9.07
C TRP A 307 -10.30 14.97 8.31
N THR A 308 -9.49 15.69 9.07
CA THR A 308 -8.40 16.51 8.55
C THR A 308 -7.07 15.98 9.03
N LEU A 309 -5.98 16.29 8.31
CA LEU A 309 -4.65 15.77 8.59
C LEU A 309 -3.82 16.82 9.32
N SER A 310 -3.33 16.49 10.51
CA SER A 310 -2.39 17.32 11.26
C SER A 310 -0.95 16.96 10.88
N ARG A 311 -0.63 15.65 10.87
CA ARG A 311 0.72 15.14 10.59
C ARG A 311 0.65 13.82 9.82
N LEU A 312 1.59 13.63 8.90
CA LEU A 312 1.81 12.35 8.22
C LEU A 312 3.31 12.19 8.00
N GLU A 313 3.88 11.12 8.53
CA GLU A 313 5.33 10.95 8.59
C GLU A 313 5.72 9.47 8.49
N VAL A 314 6.74 9.21 7.67
CA VAL A 314 7.45 7.93 7.67
C VAL A 314 8.59 8.03 8.69
N LEU A 315 8.53 7.21 9.73
CA LEU A 315 9.49 7.25 10.83
C LEU A 315 10.80 6.52 10.49
N PRO A 316 11.88 6.76 11.26
CA PRO A 316 13.15 6.04 11.08
C PRO A 316 12.98 4.52 11.17
N ARG A 317 13.82 3.78 10.44
CA ARG A 317 13.82 2.31 10.50
C ARG A 317 14.27 1.78 11.86
N PHE A 318 13.75 0.61 12.25
CA PHE A 318 14.08 -0.11 13.49
C PHE A 318 14.41 -1.60 13.20
N GLY A 319 15.05 -1.89 12.06
CA GLY A 319 15.44 -3.25 11.69
C GLY A 319 14.51 -3.92 10.68
N SER A 320 13.20 -3.65 10.74
CA SER A 320 12.22 -4.08 9.73
C SER A 320 12.58 -3.57 8.33
N ASP A 321 12.19 -4.31 7.29
CA ASP A 321 12.21 -3.86 5.89
C ASP A 321 11.09 -2.86 5.57
N HIS A 322 10.18 -2.62 6.52
CA HIS A 322 9.25 -1.50 6.52
C HIS A 322 9.68 -0.38 7.47
N HIS A 323 9.39 0.85 7.05
CA HIS A 323 9.38 2.02 7.91
C HIS A 323 8.00 2.18 8.56
N PRO A 324 7.92 2.50 9.86
CA PRO A 324 6.65 2.83 10.51
C PRO A 324 6.00 4.06 9.89
N LEU A 325 4.67 4.04 9.76
CA LEU A 325 3.87 5.16 9.28
C LEU A 325 3.08 5.78 10.43
N LEU A 326 3.34 7.06 10.70
CA LEU A 326 2.62 7.87 11.69
C LEU A 326 1.63 8.79 10.98
N ALA A 327 0.38 8.79 11.43
CA ALA A 327 -0.62 9.76 11.04
C ALA A 327 -1.28 10.39 12.27
N GLU A 328 -1.43 11.71 12.27
CA GLU A 328 -2.26 12.43 13.24
C GLU A 328 -3.44 13.04 12.51
N LEU A 329 -4.62 12.53 12.83
CA LEU A 329 -5.88 12.95 12.26
C LEU A 329 -6.64 13.81 13.26
N CYS A 330 -7.41 14.76 12.74
CA CYS A 330 -8.29 15.59 13.54
C CYS A 330 -9.73 15.40 13.08
N LEU A 331 -10.59 14.96 13.99
CA LEU A 331 -12.00 14.78 13.70
C LEU A 331 -12.67 16.15 13.53
N ARG A 332 -13.26 16.38 12.36
CA ARG A 332 -14.10 17.54 12.07
C ARG A 332 -15.48 17.03 11.68
N PRO A 333 -16.50 17.17 12.55
CA PRO A 333 -17.87 16.73 12.26
C PRO A 333 -18.56 17.41 11.06
N ALA A 334 -17.86 18.26 10.31
CA ALA A 334 -18.39 18.97 9.15
C ALA A 334 -18.21 18.15 7.87
N GLY A 335 -18.98 17.06 7.77
CA GLY A 335 -19.55 16.49 6.55
C GLY A 335 -18.71 16.54 5.28
N GLY A 336 -17.56 15.84 5.26
CA GLY A 336 -16.95 15.50 3.99
C GLY A 336 -17.91 14.67 3.15
N ALA A 337 -17.83 14.79 1.82
CA ALA A 337 -18.70 14.02 0.94
C ALA A 337 -18.44 12.52 1.12
N ARG A 338 -19.43 11.79 1.64
CA ARG A 338 -19.40 10.33 1.70
C ARG A 338 -19.28 9.72 0.30
N SER A 339 -18.88 8.45 0.26
CA SER A 339 -18.79 7.66 -0.97
C SER A 339 -20.04 7.83 -1.84
N ARG A 340 -19.81 8.10 -3.13
CA ARG A 340 -20.85 8.21 -4.17
C ARG A 340 -20.82 7.01 -5.13
N ALA A 341 -20.29 5.88 -4.67
CA ALA A 341 -20.18 4.68 -5.49
C ALA A 341 -21.55 4.27 -6.04
N SER A 342 -21.61 4.05 -7.34
CA SER A 342 -22.83 3.59 -8.02
C SER A 342 -23.16 2.14 -7.63
N ALA A 343 -24.42 1.75 -7.82
CA ALA A 343 -24.84 0.36 -7.61
C ALA A 343 -24.01 -0.65 -8.43
N ALA A 344 -23.58 -0.26 -9.64
CA ALA A 344 -22.71 -1.07 -10.49
C ALA A 344 -21.30 -1.25 -9.90
N GLU A 345 -20.71 -0.18 -9.34
CA GLU A 345 -19.41 -0.25 -8.65
C GLU A 345 -19.48 -1.12 -7.40
N LEU A 346 -20.56 -1.00 -6.62
CA LEU A 346 -20.80 -1.83 -5.44
C LEU A 346 -20.92 -3.32 -5.82
N GLU A 347 -21.65 -3.63 -6.90
CA GLU A 347 -21.76 -5.01 -7.36
C GLU A 347 -20.44 -5.56 -7.92
N GLU A 348 -19.63 -4.73 -8.58
CA GLU A 348 -18.28 -5.12 -8.99
C GLU A 348 -17.35 -5.38 -7.79
N ALA A 349 -17.45 -4.58 -6.71
CA ALA A 349 -16.73 -4.87 -5.48
C ALA A 349 -17.18 -6.20 -4.86
N ARG A 350 -18.49 -6.46 -4.76
CA ARG A 350 -18.99 -7.75 -4.27
C ARG A 350 -18.52 -8.93 -5.12
N ARG A 351 -18.47 -8.76 -6.46
CA ARG A 351 -17.86 -9.76 -7.36
C ARG A 351 -16.38 -9.96 -7.10
N THR A 352 -15.64 -8.89 -6.79
CA THR A 352 -14.22 -8.97 -6.43
C THR A 352 -14.04 -9.76 -5.14
N VAL A 353 -14.84 -9.48 -4.11
CA VAL A 353 -14.85 -10.24 -2.85
C VAL A 353 -15.11 -11.72 -3.13
N ARG A 354 -16.20 -12.05 -3.83
CA ARG A 354 -16.55 -13.45 -4.18
C ARG A 354 -15.45 -14.15 -4.97
N ARG A 355 -14.77 -13.46 -5.88
CA ARG A 355 -13.70 -14.01 -6.72
C ARG A 355 -12.46 -14.38 -5.91
N GLY A 356 -12.13 -13.60 -4.88
CA GLY A 356 -10.97 -13.85 -4.02
C GLY A 356 -11.21 -14.88 -2.92
N GLN A 357 -12.46 -15.25 -2.62
CA GLN A 357 -12.75 -16.29 -1.64
C GLN A 357 -12.10 -17.63 -2.03
N GLY A 358 -11.29 -18.18 -1.13
CA GLY A 358 -10.60 -19.47 -1.31
C GLY A 358 -9.51 -19.47 -2.38
N ARG A 359 -8.99 -18.29 -2.78
CA ARG A 359 -7.92 -18.18 -3.78
C ARG A 359 -6.51 -18.26 -3.22
N ALA A 360 -6.28 -17.99 -1.93
CA ALA A 360 -5.09 -18.50 -1.26
C ALA A 360 -5.41 -19.84 -0.60
N VAL A 361 -4.96 -20.91 -1.26
CA VAL A 361 -4.73 -22.17 -0.56
C VAL A 361 -3.43 -21.99 0.20
N ASP A 362 -3.39 -22.49 1.44
CA ASP A 362 -2.36 -22.41 2.50
C ASP A 362 -0.89 -22.74 2.15
N ARG A 363 -0.50 -22.69 0.88
CA ARG A 363 0.73 -23.30 0.40
C ARG A 363 2.04 -22.62 0.81
N ASP A 364 2.05 -21.41 1.38
CA ASP A 364 3.33 -20.84 1.89
C ASP A 364 3.20 -19.57 2.74
N ALA A 365 2.31 -19.53 3.73
CA ALA A 365 2.24 -18.37 4.64
C ALA A 365 3.48 -18.24 5.58
N SER A 366 4.33 -19.26 5.62
CA SER A 366 5.53 -19.35 6.45
C SER A 366 6.80 -18.73 5.84
N GLN A 367 6.79 -18.38 4.55
CA GLN A 367 7.95 -17.74 3.91
C GLN A 367 7.83 -16.21 3.92
N PRO A 368 8.96 -15.47 4.08
CA PRO A 368 8.94 -14.01 4.03
C PRO A 368 8.38 -13.50 2.70
N PRO A 369 7.60 -12.41 2.70
CA PRO A 369 7.24 -11.69 1.48
C PRO A 369 8.47 -11.45 0.58
N GLY A 370 8.47 -12.02 -0.63
CA GLY A 370 9.51 -11.78 -1.62
C GLY A 370 10.67 -12.79 -1.66
N THR A 371 10.63 -13.87 -0.87
CA THR A 371 11.46 -15.05 -1.13
C THR A 371 10.72 -15.97 -2.10
N SER A 372 11.28 -16.17 -3.30
CA SER A 372 10.88 -17.27 -4.18
C SER A 372 11.95 -18.35 -4.07
N ASP A 373 11.57 -19.60 -3.88
CA ASP A 373 12.47 -20.75 -4.07
C ASP A 373 12.94 -20.81 -5.53
N ALA A 374 14.06 -20.15 -5.79
CA ALA A 374 14.90 -20.40 -6.94
C ALA A 374 15.81 -21.59 -6.64
N ASN A 375 15.26 -22.72 -6.16
CA ASN A 375 16.00 -23.98 -6.07
C ASN A 375 15.12 -25.20 -5.80
N GLU A 376 14.28 -25.58 -6.77
CA GLU A 376 13.98 -27.01 -6.96
C GLU A 376 14.66 -27.50 -8.24
N GLY A 377 15.98 -27.36 -8.27
CA GLY A 377 16.88 -28.24 -9.03
C GLY A 377 17.14 -29.51 -8.23
N GLY A 378 16.08 -30.28 -7.96
CA GLY A 378 16.16 -31.57 -7.27
C GLY A 378 16.54 -32.66 -8.24
N THR A 379 17.83 -32.99 -8.27
CA THR A 379 18.43 -34.16 -8.91
C THR A 379 17.64 -35.43 -8.64
N ALA A 380 17.01 -35.99 -9.67
CA ALA A 380 16.63 -37.40 -9.67
C ALA A 380 17.92 -38.23 -9.78
N ARG A 381 18.39 -38.75 -8.64
CA ARG A 381 19.25 -39.93 -8.58
C ARG A 381 18.43 -41.08 -8.02
N GLU A 382 18.44 -42.15 -8.81
CA GLU A 382 18.42 -43.57 -8.44
C GLU A 382 17.22 -44.07 -7.62
N ASP A 383 16.31 -44.77 -8.30
CA ASP A 383 16.29 -46.25 -8.27
C ASP A 383 15.88 -46.82 -9.64
#